data_AF-A0A225W204-F1
#
_entry.id   AF-A0A225W204-F1
#
_cell.length_a   1.000
_cell.length_b   1.000
_cell.length_c   1.000
_cell.angle_alpha   90.00
_cell.angle_beta   90.00
_cell.angle_gamma   90.00
#
_symmetry.space_group_name_H-M   'P 1'
#
loop_
_entity.id
_entity.type
_entity.pdbx_description
1 polymer ?
#
loop_
_entity_poly.entity_id
_entity_poly.type
_entity_poly.pdbx_seq_one_letter_code
_entity_poly.pdbx_strand_id
1 'polypeptide(L)'
;MRRGKFDEERGGLSVPFQEKIKAMFSFSKLTAEKRQEKLQGWLRKEKSADIVFTRLQLDKAEEYFFSKPEFATWIQYTDNLSAKNPKHRLSAISTLTTLYGDDALYKILENARLYPERQDLATKLQTEQLQYWVNTRKDPNKVFHLFKLDNAQDKLFRIPDFTIWMKYVDDFNAKHPEAPTSMFPTLMKYYRDKDIFKMIEDAKNTEGTRAIATKLETERLKSWLLSKKSPDKVLIDMGLGQATDELLANPLFDTWVKYMNAYKAIFSDTESALISRFTQTFGDADATMIVQAMKSNDMTRNIATQLESAQLRMWMNSGKSTDEVFNLLTLNEAFYPFPNQVLLKTWVAYLNFFINENPRNTVALFSALESRFRDRPLNKIINIATQYPGMQSLATKIQAEKIESYLARNESPKKVFELLALRDVGNHVLGTPAFQSWMNYVEIFNKRNPNRQESWILTLLYAYQEGKINRMIETAIQNPRTAEMGKTVERGWMQQWLDWGKSPSEAFLDLKLRDANNQALVRPKFKLWEKYLDDFNKRYPTKTTTMFDTLDSNFNELNLLEVLKVAKENPSTENIAMKLEDALIEKWLAKGTKPEYLYKLHGPKDNANELIGRYVKKLPKRSS
;
A
#
# COMPACT_ATOMS: atom_id res chain seq x y z
N MET A 1 15.91 21.41 46.51
CA MET A 1 16.48 20.08 46.20
C MET A 1 15.82 19.03 47.07
N ARG A 2 14.88 18.24 46.51
CA ARG A 2 14.27 17.11 47.22
C ARG A 2 15.18 15.89 47.08
N ARG A 3 15.67 15.38 48.21
CA ARG A 3 16.35 14.08 48.31
C ARG A 3 15.33 12.97 48.05
N GLY A 4 15.49 12.23 46.97
CA GLY A 4 14.91 10.90 46.84
C GLY A 4 15.84 9.92 47.54
N LYS A 5 15.45 9.42 48.71
CA LYS A 5 16.10 8.25 49.32
C LYS A 5 15.79 7.04 48.44
N PHE A 6 16.82 6.46 47.83
CA PHE A 6 16.75 5.12 47.27
C PHE A 6 16.98 4.14 48.43
N ASP A 7 15.90 3.67 49.05
CA ASP A 7 15.92 2.57 50.00
C ASP A 7 15.88 1.24 49.21
N GLU A 8 17.03 0.82 48.69
CA GLU A 8 17.30 -0.58 48.28
C GLU A 8 18.52 -1.07 49.06
N GLU A 9 18.44 -2.28 49.63
CA GLU A 9 19.49 -2.89 50.45
C GLU A 9 20.81 -3.00 49.67
N ARG A 10 21.77 -2.13 49.99
CA ARG A 10 23.12 -2.14 49.39
C ARG A 10 23.81 -3.48 49.69
N GLY A 11 24.14 -4.26 48.66
CA GLY A 11 24.98 -5.45 48.75
C GLY A 11 26.42 -5.05 49.06
N GLY A 12 26.78 -4.88 50.32
CA GLY A 12 28.14 -4.46 50.69
C GLY A 12 29.23 -5.38 50.10
N LEU A 13 30.37 -4.82 49.68
CA LEU A 13 31.50 -5.61 49.16
C LEU A 13 32.00 -6.59 50.24
N SER A 14 32.10 -7.88 49.87
CA SER A 14 32.63 -8.93 50.76
C SER A 14 34.16 -8.86 50.83
N VAL A 15 34.65 -7.93 51.64
CA VAL A 15 36.09 -7.66 51.83
C VAL A 15 36.54 -8.10 53.22
N PRO A 16 37.65 -8.86 53.36
CA PRO A 16 38.15 -9.32 54.65
C PRO A 16 38.36 -8.18 55.65
N PHE A 17 38.08 -8.42 56.93
CA PHE A 17 38.19 -7.41 58.00
C PHE A 17 39.57 -6.74 58.06
N GLN A 18 40.64 -7.52 57.89
CA GLN A 18 42.01 -7.00 57.85
C GLN A 18 42.25 -5.99 56.71
N GLU A 19 41.55 -6.14 55.59
CA GLU A 19 41.64 -5.23 54.46
C GLU A 19 40.88 -3.92 54.72
N LYS A 20 39.74 -3.99 55.44
CA LYS A 20 39.01 -2.81 55.93
C LYS A 20 39.86 -1.99 56.92
N ILE A 21 40.63 -2.64 57.79
CA ILE A 21 41.58 -1.95 58.69
C ILE A 21 42.67 -1.23 57.87
N LYS A 22 43.26 -1.90 56.89
CA LYS A 22 44.31 -1.30 56.04
C LYS A 22 43.82 -0.11 55.21
N ALA A 23 42.55 -0.09 54.85
CA ALA A 23 41.91 1.02 54.13
C ALA A 23 41.81 2.32 54.95
N MET A 24 41.92 2.26 56.29
CA MET A 24 41.89 3.46 57.15
C MET A 24 43.12 4.37 56.96
N PHE A 25 44.22 3.84 56.42
CA PHE A 25 45.38 4.64 56.04
C PHE A 25 45.16 5.28 54.66
N SER A 26 44.99 6.61 54.65
CA SER A 26 44.59 7.35 53.44
C SER A 26 45.63 7.23 52.32
N PHE A 27 45.28 6.48 51.27
CA PHE A 27 46.10 6.36 50.05
C PHE A 27 46.35 7.73 49.40
N SER A 28 45.38 8.64 49.48
CA SER A 28 45.46 10.02 48.97
C SER A 28 46.54 10.89 49.64
N LYS A 29 47.02 10.52 50.85
CA LYS A 29 48.07 11.26 51.57
C LYS A 29 49.49 10.83 51.18
N LEU A 30 49.65 9.86 50.27
CA LEU A 30 50.95 9.38 49.80
C LEU A 30 51.45 10.23 48.62
N THR A 31 52.78 10.34 48.47
CA THR A 31 53.40 10.94 47.28
C THR A 31 53.03 10.15 46.02
N ALA A 32 53.08 10.77 44.84
CA ALA A 32 52.74 10.12 43.57
C ALA A 32 53.55 8.83 43.32
N GLU A 33 54.86 8.84 43.61
CA GLU A 33 55.75 7.69 43.50
C GLU A 33 55.30 6.53 44.42
N LYS A 34 55.04 6.82 45.70
CA LYS A 34 54.58 5.80 46.66
C LYS A 34 53.19 5.25 46.33
N ARG A 35 52.32 6.06 45.71
CA ARG A 35 51.02 5.60 45.20
C ARG A 35 51.21 4.61 44.05
N GLN A 36 52.08 4.93 43.10
CA GLN A 36 52.38 4.05 41.97
C GLN A 36 53.03 2.74 42.43
N GLU A 37 53.99 2.80 43.35
CA GLU A 37 54.63 1.61 43.94
C GLU A 37 53.60 0.69 44.61
N LYS A 38 52.66 1.26 45.39
CA LYS A 38 51.57 0.49 46.00
C LYS A 38 50.65 -0.16 44.97
N LEU A 39 50.23 0.56 43.93
CA LEU A 39 49.36 0.01 42.87
C LEU A 39 50.03 -1.14 42.14
N GLN A 40 51.31 -1.00 41.79
CA GLN A 40 52.12 -2.07 41.18
C GLN A 40 52.27 -3.25 42.13
N GLY A 41 52.50 -3.00 43.42
CA GLY A 41 52.54 -4.04 44.45
C GLY A 41 51.21 -4.81 44.60
N TRP A 42 50.08 -4.13 44.46
CA TRP A 42 48.75 -4.77 44.48
C TRP A 42 48.50 -5.59 43.22
N LEU A 43 48.93 -5.09 42.06
CA LEU A 43 48.81 -5.77 40.76
C LEU A 43 49.69 -7.02 40.69
N ARG A 44 50.92 -6.97 41.24
CA ARG A 44 51.80 -8.15 41.37
C ARG A 44 51.18 -9.23 42.24
N LYS A 45 50.47 -8.83 43.30
CA LYS A 45 49.75 -9.73 44.23
C LYS A 45 48.33 -10.08 43.76
N GLU A 46 47.93 -9.60 42.59
CA GLU A 46 46.60 -9.86 41.98
C GLU A 46 45.44 -9.59 42.93
N LYS A 47 45.54 -8.50 43.72
CA LYS A 47 44.46 -8.12 44.62
C LYS A 47 43.18 -7.83 43.83
N SER A 48 42.05 -8.37 44.30
CA SER A 48 40.76 -8.18 43.63
C SER A 48 40.37 -6.70 43.55
N ALA A 49 39.55 -6.38 42.55
CA ALA A 49 39.02 -5.04 42.33
C ALA A 49 38.28 -4.51 43.57
N ASP A 50 37.54 -5.36 44.29
CA ASP A 50 36.77 -5.01 45.49
C ASP A 50 37.68 -4.56 46.65
N ILE A 51 38.79 -5.27 46.85
CA ILE A 51 39.79 -4.93 47.89
C ILE A 51 40.42 -3.58 47.56
N VAL A 52 40.78 -3.35 46.31
CA VAL A 52 41.42 -2.09 45.90
C VAL A 52 40.42 -0.93 45.93
N PHE A 53 39.15 -1.16 45.57
CA PHE A 53 38.07 -0.17 45.69
C PHE A 53 37.91 0.30 47.15
N THR A 54 37.90 -0.65 48.08
CA THR A 54 37.82 -0.38 49.53
C THR A 54 39.08 0.34 50.04
N ARG A 55 40.27 -0.06 49.60
CA ARG A 55 41.55 0.58 50.00
C ARG A 55 41.69 2.02 49.51
N LEU A 56 41.03 2.35 48.41
CA LEU A 56 40.93 3.71 47.88
C LEU A 56 39.80 4.51 48.54
N GLN A 57 39.10 3.93 49.52
CA GLN A 57 37.98 4.54 50.26
C GLN A 57 36.82 4.96 49.34
N LEU A 58 36.67 4.30 48.19
CA LEU A 58 35.62 4.60 47.21
C LEU A 58 34.25 4.06 47.66
N ASP A 59 34.24 3.01 48.49
CA ASP A 59 33.07 2.44 49.14
C ASP A 59 32.38 3.42 50.10
N LYS A 60 33.14 4.37 50.67
CA LYS A 60 32.63 5.42 51.56
C LYS A 60 32.13 6.66 50.83
N ALA A 61 32.38 6.77 49.53
CA ALA A 61 32.03 7.94 48.74
C ALA A 61 30.56 7.92 48.26
N GLU A 62 29.82 6.82 48.49
CA GLU A 62 28.47 6.59 47.96
C GLU A 62 28.37 7.02 46.48
N GLU A 63 27.29 7.68 46.05
CA GLU A 63 27.12 8.14 44.66
C GLU A 63 28.18 9.16 44.18
N TYR A 64 29.02 9.70 45.07
CA TYR A 64 30.04 10.70 44.75
C TYR A 64 31.40 10.11 44.35
N PHE A 65 31.55 8.78 44.28
CA PHE A 65 32.83 8.15 43.89
C PHE A 65 33.32 8.64 42.52
N PHE A 66 32.42 8.96 41.59
CA PHE A 66 32.75 9.52 40.28
C PHE A 66 33.50 10.85 40.33
N SER A 67 33.35 11.60 41.43
CA SER A 67 34.01 12.90 41.62
C SER A 67 35.39 12.77 42.28
N LYS A 68 35.82 11.55 42.64
CA LYS A 68 37.10 11.29 43.29
C LYS A 68 38.18 10.96 42.26
N PRO A 69 39.35 11.61 42.29
CA PRO A 69 40.46 11.25 41.39
C PRO A 69 40.95 9.80 41.59
N GLU A 70 40.74 9.25 42.78
CA GLU A 70 41.03 7.84 43.09
C GLU A 70 40.18 6.86 42.27
N PHE A 71 39.00 7.27 41.78
CA PHE A 71 38.17 6.41 40.95
C PHE A 71 38.79 6.14 39.58
N ALA A 72 39.33 7.17 38.92
CA ALA A 72 40.10 6.99 37.68
C ALA A 72 41.32 6.08 37.89
N THR A 73 41.98 6.22 39.05
CA THR A 73 43.09 5.35 39.45
C THR A 73 42.64 3.89 39.61
N TRP A 74 41.47 3.67 40.20
CA TRP A 74 40.88 2.35 40.36
C TRP A 74 40.49 1.71 39.02
N ILE A 75 39.89 2.48 38.11
CA ILE A 75 39.55 2.00 36.75
C ILE A 75 40.82 1.57 36.00
N GLN A 76 41.89 2.36 36.05
CA GLN A 76 43.16 1.98 35.44
C GLN A 76 43.74 0.70 36.08
N TYR A 77 43.60 0.55 37.40
CA TYR A 77 44.01 -0.67 38.09
C TYR A 77 43.21 -1.89 37.60
N THR A 78 41.88 -1.78 37.46
CA THR A 78 41.03 -2.88 36.98
C THR A 78 41.33 -3.25 35.53
N ASP A 79 41.64 -2.26 34.67
CA ASP A 79 42.07 -2.49 33.29
C ASP A 79 43.39 -3.28 33.25
N ASN A 80 44.38 -2.85 34.04
CA ASN A 80 45.67 -3.54 34.15
C ASN A 80 45.54 -4.96 34.72
N LEU A 81 44.67 -5.14 35.72
CA LEU A 81 44.40 -6.45 36.32
C LEU A 81 43.73 -7.39 35.31
N SER A 82 42.74 -6.88 34.56
CA SER A 82 42.08 -7.62 33.49
C SER A 82 43.02 -8.01 32.35
N ALA A 83 43.96 -7.13 31.96
CA ALA A 83 44.96 -7.43 30.94
C ALA A 83 45.93 -8.54 31.39
N LYS A 84 46.28 -8.58 32.69
CA LYS A 84 47.16 -9.60 33.26
C LYS A 84 46.46 -10.96 33.40
N ASN A 85 45.13 -10.97 33.60
CA ASN A 85 44.33 -12.19 33.78
C ASN A 85 43.17 -12.30 32.76
N PRO A 86 43.45 -12.60 31.47
CA PRO A 86 42.42 -12.61 30.42
C PRO A 86 41.30 -13.65 30.63
N LYS A 87 41.58 -14.75 31.34
CA LYS A 87 40.62 -15.84 31.63
C LYS A 87 39.59 -15.48 32.70
N HIS A 88 39.89 -14.50 33.55
CA HIS A 88 39.02 -14.01 34.63
C HIS A 88 38.89 -12.49 34.50
N ARG A 89 38.39 -12.03 33.36
CA ARG A 89 38.22 -10.61 33.05
C ARG A 89 37.23 -9.97 34.04
N LEU A 90 37.75 -9.50 35.17
CA LEU A 90 37.02 -8.78 36.20
C LEU A 90 36.87 -7.33 35.74
N SER A 91 35.74 -7.00 35.14
CA SER A 91 35.45 -5.60 34.79
C SER A 91 35.15 -4.81 36.05
N ALA A 92 35.53 -3.53 36.07
CA ALA A 92 35.12 -2.59 37.12
C ALA A 92 33.60 -2.66 37.38
N ILE A 93 32.82 -2.92 36.34
CA ILE A 93 31.38 -3.10 36.40
C ILE A 93 30.94 -4.24 37.32
N SER A 94 31.63 -5.36 37.42
CA SER A 94 31.17 -6.44 38.31
C SER A 94 31.23 -6.03 39.78
N THR A 95 32.30 -5.34 40.20
CA THR A 95 32.43 -4.75 41.54
C THR A 95 31.36 -3.67 41.77
N LEU A 96 31.18 -2.76 40.81
CA LEU A 96 30.16 -1.70 40.93
C LEU A 96 28.74 -2.27 40.97
N THR A 97 28.45 -3.31 40.20
CA THR A 97 27.14 -3.97 40.16
C THR A 97 26.87 -4.69 41.48
N THR A 98 27.88 -5.34 42.06
CA THR A 98 27.77 -5.96 43.39
C THR A 98 27.42 -4.94 44.46
N LEU A 99 28.03 -3.75 44.39
CA LEU A 99 27.87 -2.69 45.40
C LEU A 99 26.54 -1.94 45.29
N TYR A 100 26.15 -1.57 44.07
CA TYR A 100 25.00 -0.69 43.82
C TYR A 100 23.75 -1.43 43.33
N GLY A 101 23.90 -2.66 42.84
CA GLY A 101 22.87 -3.28 42.01
C GLY A 101 22.84 -2.67 40.60
N ASP A 102 22.24 -3.38 39.66
CA ASP A 102 22.23 -2.96 38.25
C ASP A 102 21.46 -1.67 38.02
N ASP A 103 20.29 -1.53 38.64
CA ASP A 103 19.34 -0.45 38.42
C ASP A 103 19.85 0.88 38.95
N ALA A 104 20.39 0.89 40.17
CA ALA A 104 21.02 2.07 40.74
C ALA A 104 22.33 2.42 40.00
N LEU A 105 23.15 1.41 39.64
CA LEU A 105 24.38 1.66 38.90
C LEU A 105 24.10 2.30 37.52
N TYR A 106 23.10 1.79 36.78
CA TYR A 106 22.74 2.36 35.49
C TYR A 106 22.34 3.83 35.60
N LYS A 107 21.53 4.20 36.61
CA LYS A 107 21.14 5.59 36.90
C LYS A 107 22.33 6.47 37.30
N ILE A 108 23.27 5.94 38.10
CA ILE A 108 24.50 6.66 38.46
C ILE A 108 25.31 6.99 37.19
N LEU A 109 25.45 6.02 36.28
CA LEU A 109 26.17 6.21 35.03
C LEU A 109 25.44 7.15 34.06
N GLU A 110 24.11 7.07 33.98
CA GLU A 110 23.27 7.99 33.18
C GLU A 110 23.46 9.44 33.66
N ASN A 111 23.39 9.68 34.98
CA ASN A 111 23.62 11.00 35.57
C ASN A 111 25.05 11.48 35.34
N ALA A 112 26.05 10.60 35.46
CA ALA A 112 27.45 10.97 35.21
C ALA A 112 27.68 11.45 33.77
N ARG A 113 26.95 10.93 32.79
CA ARG A 113 27.04 11.38 31.37
C ARG A 113 26.54 12.80 31.14
N LEU A 114 25.76 13.38 32.05
CA LEU A 114 25.31 14.77 31.95
C LEU A 114 26.43 15.79 32.21
N TYR A 115 27.56 15.33 32.75
CA TYR A 115 28.71 16.17 33.07
C TYR A 115 29.86 15.94 32.07
N PRO A 116 30.26 16.95 31.28
CA PRO A 116 31.25 16.79 30.21
C PRO A 116 32.57 16.15 30.67
N GLU A 117 33.04 16.46 31.88
CA GLU A 117 34.29 15.92 32.41
C GLU A 117 34.24 14.43 32.79
N ARG A 118 33.04 13.84 32.83
CA ARG A 118 32.79 12.44 33.19
C ARG A 118 32.20 11.64 32.04
N GLN A 119 31.78 12.30 30.97
CA GLN A 119 31.01 11.73 29.89
C GLN A 119 31.71 10.53 29.24
N ASP A 120 33.00 10.64 28.93
CA ASP A 120 33.77 9.58 28.28
C ASP A 120 33.88 8.34 29.17
N LEU A 121 34.22 8.54 30.46
CA LEU A 121 34.36 7.46 31.41
C LEU A 121 33.01 6.78 31.70
N ALA A 122 31.94 7.56 31.85
CA ALA A 122 30.60 7.03 32.08
C ALA A 122 30.08 6.27 30.86
N THR A 123 30.37 6.74 29.63
CA THR A 123 30.02 6.05 28.38
C THR A 123 30.80 4.74 28.22
N LYS A 124 32.10 4.73 28.55
CA LYS A 124 32.92 3.51 28.62
C LYS A 124 32.29 2.51 29.59
N LEU A 125 31.97 2.95 30.80
CA LEU A 125 31.39 2.09 31.84
C LEU A 125 29.99 1.58 31.47
N GLN A 126 29.13 2.38 30.85
CA GLN A 126 27.84 1.87 30.33
C GLN A 126 28.03 0.81 29.24
N THR A 127 29.03 0.99 28.37
CA THR A 127 29.36 -0.02 27.34
C THR A 127 29.82 -1.31 27.98
N GLU A 128 30.70 -1.24 28.98
CA GLU A 128 31.12 -2.40 29.78
C GLU A 128 29.96 -3.02 30.55
N GLN A 129 28.99 -2.22 30.99
CA GLN A 129 27.79 -2.69 31.68
C GLN A 129 26.91 -3.55 30.78
N LEU A 130 26.68 -3.11 29.54
CA LEU A 130 25.95 -3.91 28.55
C LEU A 130 26.67 -5.22 28.24
N GLN A 131 27.99 -5.19 28.06
CA GLN A 131 28.78 -6.40 27.82
C GLN A 131 28.75 -7.36 29.02
N TYR A 132 28.83 -6.82 30.24
CA TYR A 132 28.69 -7.60 31.46
C TYR A 132 27.32 -8.28 31.51
N TRP A 133 26.24 -7.54 31.27
CA TRP A 133 24.88 -8.08 31.20
C TRP A 133 24.70 -9.15 30.10
N VAL A 134 25.36 -9.00 28.95
CA VAL A 134 25.38 -10.07 27.92
C VAL A 134 26.08 -11.31 28.49
N ASN A 135 27.25 -11.17 29.10
CA ASN A 135 28.02 -12.30 29.63
C ASN A 135 27.31 -13.01 30.79
N THR A 136 26.60 -12.29 31.65
CA THR A 136 25.85 -12.85 32.79
C THR A 136 24.41 -13.22 32.45
N ARG A 137 24.03 -13.19 31.16
CA ARG A 137 22.70 -13.56 30.66
C ARG A 137 21.57 -12.78 31.33
N LYS A 138 21.73 -11.47 31.52
CA LYS A 138 20.65 -10.63 32.03
C LYS A 138 19.48 -10.67 31.05
N ASP A 139 18.26 -10.83 31.58
CA ASP A 139 17.05 -10.91 30.77
C ASP A 139 16.85 -9.61 29.96
N PRO A 140 16.76 -9.66 28.62
CA PRO A 140 16.50 -8.49 27.80
C PRO A 140 15.24 -7.70 28.18
N ASN A 141 14.21 -8.34 28.73
CA ASN A 141 13.04 -7.64 29.22
C ASN A 141 13.34 -6.76 30.45
N LYS A 142 14.26 -7.18 31.33
CA LYS A 142 14.72 -6.34 32.44
C LYS A 142 15.53 -5.15 31.92
N VAL A 143 16.36 -5.36 30.90
CA VAL A 143 17.13 -4.27 30.26
C VAL A 143 16.19 -3.29 29.54
N PHE A 144 15.10 -3.77 28.92
CA PHE A 144 14.08 -2.93 28.31
C PHE A 144 13.41 -1.99 29.33
N HIS A 145 13.03 -2.52 30.49
CA HIS A 145 12.44 -1.74 31.58
C HIS A 145 13.45 -0.77 32.21
N LEU A 146 14.71 -1.17 32.35
CA LEU A 146 15.80 -0.29 32.81
C LEU A 146 15.94 0.96 31.95
N PHE A 147 15.76 0.81 30.63
CA PHE A 147 15.78 1.92 29.67
C PHE A 147 14.45 2.69 29.63
N LYS A 148 13.48 2.36 30.48
CA LYS A 148 12.14 2.97 30.56
C LYS A 148 11.36 2.90 29.24
N LEU A 149 11.68 1.92 28.38
CA LEU A 149 11.09 1.75 27.05
C LEU A 149 9.64 1.24 27.11
N ASP A 150 9.24 0.67 28.24
CA ASP A 150 7.87 0.27 28.57
C ASP A 150 6.90 1.47 28.66
N ASN A 151 7.40 2.68 28.88
CA ASN A 151 6.60 3.91 28.94
C ASN A 151 6.56 4.70 27.62
N ALA A 152 7.16 4.16 26.55
CA ALA A 152 7.39 4.87 25.30
C ALA A 152 6.16 5.03 24.38
N GLN A 153 5.10 4.24 24.62
CA GLN A 153 3.90 4.19 23.77
C GLN A 153 4.25 4.06 22.27
N ASP A 154 3.53 4.77 21.40
CA ASP A 154 3.72 4.77 19.94
C ASP A 154 5.05 5.38 19.47
N LYS A 155 5.81 6.03 20.37
CA LYS A 155 7.10 6.66 20.05
C LYS A 155 8.30 5.75 20.25
N LEU A 156 8.10 4.49 20.63
CA LEU A 156 9.17 3.53 20.97
C LEU A 156 10.32 3.52 19.95
N PHE A 157 10.02 3.40 18.66
CA PHE A 157 11.05 3.28 17.62
C PHE A 157 11.84 4.57 17.36
N ARG A 158 11.39 5.70 17.93
CA ARG A 158 12.08 6.99 17.85
C ARG A 158 12.97 7.25 19.06
N ILE A 159 12.90 6.41 20.10
CA ILE A 159 13.75 6.55 21.28
C ILE A 159 15.14 5.94 20.96
N PRO A 160 16.23 6.72 21.08
CA PRO A 160 17.58 6.21 20.79
C PRO A 160 17.95 4.95 21.57
N ASP A 161 17.51 4.86 22.82
CA ASP A 161 17.75 3.71 23.70
C ASP A 161 17.10 2.42 23.20
N PHE A 162 16.05 2.50 22.37
CA PHE A 162 15.49 1.32 21.70
C PHE A 162 16.51 0.67 20.76
N THR A 163 17.28 1.47 20.03
CA THR A 163 18.36 0.96 19.17
C THR A 163 19.47 0.30 19.98
N ILE A 164 19.79 0.87 21.15
CA ILE A 164 20.78 0.29 22.08
C ILE A 164 20.27 -1.05 22.62
N TRP A 165 19.00 -1.12 23.01
CA TRP A 165 18.37 -2.35 23.48
C TRP A 165 18.31 -3.42 22.39
N MET A 166 17.98 -3.05 21.14
CA MET A 166 18.01 -3.97 20.01
C MET A 166 19.41 -4.57 19.80
N LYS A 167 20.45 -3.72 19.86
CA LYS A 167 21.84 -4.17 19.77
C LYS A 167 22.21 -5.09 20.93
N TYR A 168 21.75 -4.79 22.14
CA TYR A 168 21.94 -5.65 23.30
C TYR A 168 21.35 -7.05 23.07
N VAL A 169 20.13 -7.15 22.52
CA VAL A 169 19.51 -8.44 22.17
C VAL A 169 20.32 -9.18 21.10
N ASP A 170 20.84 -8.48 20.09
CA ASP A 170 21.72 -9.08 19.08
C ASP A 170 23.00 -9.63 19.68
N ASP A 171 23.69 -8.83 20.51
CA ASP A 171 24.93 -9.22 21.17
C ASP A 171 24.69 -10.39 22.15
N PHE A 172 23.53 -10.41 22.83
CA PHE A 172 23.08 -11.52 23.66
C PHE A 172 22.92 -12.81 22.83
N ASN A 173 22.21 -12.74 21.71
CA ASN A 173 21.97 -13.89 20.84
C ASN A 173 23.24 -14.40 20.16
N ALA A 174 24.15 -13.49 19.77
CA ALA A 174 25.44 -13.83 19.20
C ALA A 174 26.33 -14.56 20.22
N LYS A 175 26.23 -14.19 21.50
CA LYS A 175 27.02 -14.80 22.58
C LYS A 175 26.43 -16.13 23.07
N HIS A 176 25.11 -16.29 23.05
CA HIS A 176 24.39 -17.47 23.53
C HIS A 176 23.49 -18.05 22.42
N PRO A 177 24.07 -18.56 21.31
CA PRO A 177 23.32 -19.02 20.14
C PRO A 177 22.48 -20.28 20.40
N GLU A 178 22.73 -20.99 21.51
CA GLU A 178 21.97 -22.18 21.91
C GLU A 178 20.55 -21.87 22.43
N ALA A 179 20.31 -20.62 22.83
CA ALA A 179 19.01 -20.17 23.35
C ALA A 179 18.73 -18.72 22.90
N PRO A 180 18.56 -18.48 21.58
CA PRO A 180 18.34 -17.14 21.06
C PRO A 180 16.99 -16.59 21.55
N THR A 181 16.98 -15.33 21.94
CA THR A 181 15.83 -14.57 22.41
C THR A 181 15.29 -13.66 21.30
N SER A 182 13.97 -13.66 21.11
CA SER A 182 13.30 -12.72 20.21
C SER A 182 12.97 -11.41 20.93
N MET A 183 12.93 -10.31 20.19
CA MET A 183 12.46 -9.01 20.70
C MET A 183 10.95 -9.02 20.99
N PHE A 184 10.16 -9.81 20.23
CA PHE A 184 8.70 -9.78 20.27
C PHE A 184 8.08 -10.16 21.61
N PRO A 185 8.52 -11.20 22.34
CA PRO A 185 7.99 -11.49 23.67
C PRO A 185 8.08 -10.31 24.64
N THR A 186 9.13 -9.49 24.54
CA THR A 186 9.25 -8.25 25.34
C THR A 186 8.25 -7.20 24.88
N LEU A 187 8.17 -6.94 23.57
CA LEU A 187 7.21 -5.99 23.01
C LEU A 187 5.75 -6.38 23.30
N MET A 188 5.42 -7.66 23.20
CA MET A 188 4.07 -8.20 23.42
C MET A 188 3.59 -8.08 24.89
N LYS A 189 4.48 -7.82 25.85
CA LYS A 189 4.07 -7.50 27.23
C LYS A 189 3.39 -6.13 27.33
N TYR A 190 3.65 -5.24 26.38
CA TYR A 190 3.21 -3.83 26.43
C TYR A 190 2.34 -3.43 25.23
N TYR A 191 2.45 -4.15 24.10
CA TYR A 191 1.74 -3.85 22.86
C TYR A 191 1.06 -5.11 22.30
N ARG A 192 -0.12 -4.99 21.72
CA ARG A 192 -0.74 -6.11 20.98
C ARG A 192 -0.03 -6.27 19.63
N ASP A 193 -0.02 -7.48 19.06
CA ASP A 193 0.61 -7.75 17.74
C ASP A 193 0.18 -6.71 16.68
N LYS A 194 -1.12 -6.44 16.57
CA LYS A 194 -1.65 -5.45 15.60
C LYS A 194 -1.12 -4.04 15.81
N ASP A 195 -0.88 -3.64 17.06
CA ASP A 195 -0.36 -2.31 17.38
C ASP A 195 1.13 -2.24 17.01
N ILE A 196 1.89 -3.31 17.26
CA ILE A 196 3.30 -3.43 16.86
C ILE A 196 3.43 -3.34 15.33
N PHE A 197 2.59 -4.06 14.57
CA PHE A 197 2.65 -4.01 13.10
C PHE A 197 2.28 -2.65 12.54
N LYS A 198 1.30 -1.97 13.14
CA LYS A 198 1.01 -0.58 12.78
C LYS A 198 2.22 0.33 13.02
N MET A 199 2.87 0.23 14.18
CA MET A 199 4.08 1.00 14.48
C MET A 199 5.24 0.68 13.51
N ILE A 200 5.39 -0.59 13.11
CA ILE A 200 6.41 -1.03 12.13
C ILE A 200 6.13 -0.38 10.78
N GLU A 201 4.88 -0.37 10.33
CA GLU A 201 4.50 0.22 9.05
C GLU A 201 4.72 1.73 9.03
N ASP A 202 4.33 2.44 10.09
CA ASP A 202 4.59 3.87 10.24
C ASP A 202 6.11 4.16 10.25
N ALA A 203 6.90 3.31 10.90
CA ALA A 203 8.35 3.48 10.99
C ALA A 203 9.11 3.13 9.70
N LYS A 204 8.57 2.28 8.81
CA LYS A 204 9.14 2.04 7.46
C LYS A 204 9.10 3.29 6.59
N ASN A 205 8.09 4.13 6.81
CA ASN A 205 7.90 5.38 6.09
C ASN A 205 8.80 6.54 6.60
N THR A 206 9.58 6.32 7.66
CA THR A 206 10.50 7.32 8.23
C THR A 206 11.95 6.87 8.09
N GLU A 207 12.81 7.69 7.47
CA GLU A 207 14.19 7.31 7.12
C GLU A 207 15.01 6.82 8.33
N GLY A 208 14.96 7.55 9.46
CA GLY A 208 15.71 7.21 10.66
C GLY A 208 15.25 5.92 11.38
N THR A 209 14.05 5.42 11.11
CA THR A 209 13.49 4.23 11.78
C THR A 209 13.24 3.06 10.84
N ARG A 210 13.49 3.23 9.53
CA ARG A 210 13.21 2.21 8.52
C ARG A 210 13.97 0.92 8.74
N ALA A 211 15.26 1.02 9.10
CA ALA A 211 16.10 -0.16 9.37
C ALA A 211 15.60 -0.96 10.57
N ILE A 212 15.17 -0.27 11.64
CA ILE A 212 14.58 -0.87 12.84
C ILE A 212 13.32 -1.64 12.47
N ALA A 213 12.40 -0.98 11.76
CA ALA A 213 11.13 -1.56 11.38
C ALA A 213 11.29 -2.76 10.44
N THR A 214 12.20 -2.67 9.47
CA THR A 214 12.48 -3.77 8.52
C THR A 214 13.04 -4.99 9.24
N LYS A 215 13.91 -4.79 10.23
CA LYS A 215 14.48 -5.86 11.04
C LYS A 215 13.40 -6.56 11.88
N LEU A 216 12.56 -5.79 12.59
CA LEU A 216 11.47 -6.35 13.40
C LEU A 216 10.45 -7.11 12.55
N GLU A 217 10.04 -6.54 11.40
CA GLU A 217 9.15 -7.23 10.44
C GLU A 217 9.77 -8.57 10.02
N THR A 218 11.03 -8.56 9.58
CA THR A 218 11.74 -9.75 9.12
C THR A 218 11.86 -10.82 10.21
N GLU A 219 12.22 -10.43 11.43
CA GLU A 219 12.32 -11.34 12.57
C GLU A 219 10.97 -12.01 12.87
N ARG A 220 9.88 -11.22 12.88
CA ARG A 220 8.54 -11.74 13.17
C ARG A 220 8.05 -12.72 12.11
N LEU A 221 8.19 -12.36 10.84
CA LEU A 221 7.78 -13.22 9.74
C LEU A 221 8.55 -14.55 9.77
N LYS A 222 9.87 -14.51 10.02
CA LYS A 222 10.68 -15.73 10.18
C LYS A 222 10.23 -16.57 11.37
N SER A 223 9.97 -15.95 12.52
CA SER A 223 9.47 -16.64 13.70
C SER A 223 8.14 -17.34 13.45
N TRP A 224 7.19 -16.66 12.79
CA TRP A 224 5.91 -17.26 12.42
C TRP A 224 6.09 -18.44 11.46
N LEU A 225 6.96 -18.34 10.45
CA LEU A 225 7.28 -19.45 9.56
C LEU A 225 7.89 -20.64 10.33
N LEU A 226 8.85 -20.41 11.23
CA LEU A 226 9.46 -21.47 12.04
C LEU A 226 8.42 -22.19 12.92
N SER A 227 7.49 -21.44 13.51
CA SER A 227 6.38 -21.99 14.30
C SER A 227 5.25 -22.58 13.45
N LYS A 228 5.37 -22.55 12.11
CA LYS A 228 4.35 -22.97 11.15
C LYS A 228 3.00 -22.27 11.36
N LYS A 229 3.01 -20.99 11.77
CA LYS A 229 1.78 -20.24 12.04
C LYS A 229 0.98 -20.08 10.74
N SER A 230 -0.28 -20.48 10.74
CA SER A 230 -1.06 -20.50 9.51
C SER A 230 -1.39 -19.08 9.02
N PRO A 231 -1.50 -18.86 7.69
CA PRO A 231 -1.74 -17.54 7.12
C PRO A 231 -2.99 -16.82 7.62
N ASP A 232 -4.06 -17.55 7.96
CA ASP A 232 -5.30 -17.00 8.54
C ASP A 232 -5.06 -16.39 9.92
N LYS A 233 -4.22 -17.02 10.76
CA LYS A 233 -3.87 -16.48 12.09
C LYS A 233 -2.93 -15.28 11.97
N VAL A 234 -1.98 -15.33 11.03
CA VAL A 234 -1.09 -14.19 10.77
C VAL A 234 -1.87 -12.96 10.28
N LEU A 235 -2.91 -13.16 9.47
CA LEU A 235 -3.80 -12.08 9.04
C LEU A 235 -4.47 -11.40 10.25
N ILE A 236 -4.97 -12.18 11.21
CA ILE A 236 -5.56 -11.66 12.46
C ILE A 236 -4.52 -10.90 13.29
N ASP A 237 -3.33 -11.48 13.49
CA ASP A 237 -2.30 -10.86 14.33
C ASP A 237 -1.83 -9.51 13.77
N MET A 238 -1.80 -9.35 12.44
CA MET A 238 -1.50 -8.09 11.77
C MET A 238 -2.64 -7.05 11.89
N GLY A 239 -3.78 -7.43 12.47
CA GLY A 239 -4.96 -6.57 12.57
C GLY A 239 -5.81 -6.53 11.30
N LEU A 240 -5.61 -7.46 10.37
CA LEU A 240 -6.33 -7.57 9.10
C LEU A 240 -7.47 -8.60 9.15
N GLY A 241 -7.96 -8.92 10.35
CA GLY A 241 -8.91 -10.02 10.58
C GLY A 241 -10.35 -9.79 10.11
N GLN A 242 -10.64 -8.70 9.40
CA GLN A 242 -11.92 -8.46 8.75
C GLN A 242 -11.69 -8.25 7.25
N ALA A 243 -12.45 -8.97 6.42
CA ALA A 243 -12.32 -8.91 4.97
C ALA A 243 -13.15 -7.75 4.39
N THR A 244 -12.72 -6.52 4.64
CA THR A 244 -13.39 -5.31 4.13
C THR A 244 -12.73 -4.82 2.84
N ASP A 245 -13.38 -3.89 2.13
CA ASP A 245 -12.76 -3.18 1.00
C ASP A 245 -11.46 -2.44 1.42
N GLU A 246 -11.29 -2.16 2.71
CA GLU A 246 -10.08 -1.55 3.28
C GLU A 246 -8.89 -2.50 3.36
N LEU A 247 -9.11 -3.82 3.23
CA LEU A 247 -8.06 -4.83 3.30
C LEU A 247 -6.98 -4.59 2.22
N LEU A 248 -7.41 -4.32 0.98
CA LEU A 248 -6.50 -4.03 -0.14
C LEU A 248 -5.81 -2.67 -0.04
N ALA A 249 -6.46 -1.71 0.62
CA ALA A 249 -5.90 -0.38 0.83
C ALA A 249 -4.88 -0.35 2.00
N ASN A 250 -4.87 -1.38 2.84
CA ASN A 250 -3.99 -1.46 4.00
C ASN A 250 -2.58 -1.91 3.58
N PRO A 251 -1.54 -1.10 3.81
CA PRO A 251 -0.16 -1.46 3.44
C PRO A 251 0.36 -2.76 4.09
N LEU A 252 -0.18 -3.14 5.25
CA LEU A 252 0.17 -4.41 5.90
C LEU A 252 -0.28 -5.64 5.10
N PHE A 253 -1.25 -5.50 4.19
CA PHE A 253 -1.70 -6.59 3.33
C PHE A 253 -0.58 -7.08 2.40
N ASP A 254 0.28 -6.19 1.90
CA ASP A 254 1.44 -6.60 1.09
C ASP A 254 2.47 -7.40 1.91
N THR A 255 2.66 -7.05 3.18
CA THR A 255 3.49 -7.83 4.11
C THR A 255 2.87 -9.20 4.38
N TRP A 256 1.55 -9.28 4.55
CA TRP A 256 0.84 -10.56 4.68
C TRP A 256 0.92 -11.41 3.40
N VAL A 257 0.80 -10.81 2.21
CA VAL A 257 0.95 -11.49 0.91
C VAL A 257 2.35 -12.11 0.78
N LYS A 258 3.41 -11.39 1.18
CA LYS A 258 4.78 -11.95 1.22
C LYS A 258 4.88 -13.15 2.16
N TYR A 259 4.26 -13.06 3.34
CA TYR A 259 4.20 -14.19 4.28
C TYR A 259 3.47 -15.39 3.68
N MET A 260 2.30 -15.19 3.08
CA MET A 260 1.51 -16.25 2.44
C MET A 260 2.31 -16.99 1.37
N ASN A 261 3.05 -16.26 0.54
CA ASN A 261 3.92 -16.83 -0.48
C ASN A 261 5.08 -17.63 0.11
N ALA A 262 5.76 -17.10 1.12
CA ALA A 262 6.84 -17.81 1.81
C ALA A 262 6.32 -19.07 2.50
N TYR A 263 5.16 -19.00 3.15
CA TYR A 263 4.49 -20.13 3.78
C TYR A 263 4.19 -21.23 2.75
N LYS A 264 3.60 -20.88 1.60
CA LYS A 264 3.31 -21.83 0.53
C LYS A 264 4.54 -22.45 -0.13
N ALA A 265 5.65 -21.72 -0.18
CA ALA A 265 6.91 -22.25 -0.70
C ALA A 265 7.57 -23.27 0.25
N ILE A 266 7.38 -23.11 1.56
CA ILE A 266 8.00 -23.96 2.59
C ILE A 266 7.10 -25.15 2.93
N PHE A 267 5.78 -24.96 2.98
CA PHE A 267 4.82 -25.96 3.41
C PHE A 267 3.94 -26.42 2.25
N SER A 268 3.83 -27.73 2.08
CA SER A 268 3.01 -28.39 1.04
C SER A 268 1.53 -28.50 1.43
N ASP A 269 1.02 -27.56 2.23
CA ASP A 269 -0.39 -27.52 2.60
C ASP A 269 -1.25 -27.41 1.34
N THR A 270 -2.22 -28.31 1.21
CA THR A 270 -3.16 -28.28 0.07
C THR A 270 -4.01 -27.02 0.12
N GLU A 271 -4.44 -26.55 -1.04
CA GLU A 271 -5.35 -25.42 -1.17
C GLU A 271 -6.65 -25.68 -0.42
N SER A 272 -7.13 -26.93 -0.43
CA SER A 272 -8.30 -27.38 0.34
C SER A 272 -8.10 -27.19 1.84
N ALA A 273 -6.92 -27.53 2.39
CA ALA A 273 -6.64 -27.34 3.82
C ALA A 273 -6.59 -25.85 4.19
N LEU A 274 -5.99 -25.02 3.33
CA LEU A 274 -5.90 -23.58 3.57
C LEU A 274 -7.25 -22.87 3.47
N ILE A 275 -8.04 -23.16 2.44
CA ILE A 275 -9.36 -22.54 2.31
C ILE A 275 -10.30 -23.00 3.43
N SER A 276 -10.17 -24.26 3.89
CA SER A 276 -10.91 -24.74 5.07
C SER A 276 -10.55 -23.94 6.32
N ARG A 277 -9.27 -23.64 6.54
CA ARG A 277 -8.83 -22.81 7.67
C ARG A 277 -9.31 -21.36 7.56
N PHE A 278 -9.22 -20.75 6.38
CA PHE A 278 -9.81 -19.42 6.16
C PHE A 278 -11.30 -19.40 6.47
N THR A 279 -12.04 -20.39 5.96
CA THR A 279 -13.49 -20.53 6.17
C THR A 279 -13.82 -20.76 7.65
N GLN A 280 -13.04 -21.58 8.36
CA GLN A 280 -13.24 -21.81 9.79
C GLN A 280 -12.95 -20.56 10.62
N THR A 281 -11.94 -19.77 10.23
CA THR A 281 -11.51 -18.60 10.98
C THR A 281 -12.39 -17.37 10.72
N PHE A 282 -12.86 -17.17 9.48
CA PHE A 282 -13.56 -15.95 9.06
C PHE A 282 -15.00 -16.16 8.59
N GLY A 283 -15.41 -17.40 8.32
CA GLY A 283 -16.65 -17.70 7.60
C GLY A 283 -16.47 -17.69 6.08
N ASP A 284 -17.45 -18.24 5.36
CA ASP A 284 -17.38 -18.44 3.91
C ASP A 284 -17.30 -17.12 3.12
N ALA A 285 -18.14 -16.15 3.47
CA ALA A 285 -18.17 -14.84 2.82
C ALA A 285 -16.82 -14.11 2.93
N ASP A 286 -16.27 -13.98 4.13
CA ASP A 286 -15.00 -13.29 4.36
C ASP A 286 -13.81 -14.07 3.78
N ALA A 287 -13.83 -15.41 3.86
CA ALA A 287 -12.83 -16.24 3.20
C ALA A 287 -12.84 -16.02 1.68
N THR A 288 -14.01 -15.94 1.05
CA THR A 288 -14.13 -15.59 -0.37
C THR A 288 -13.56 -14.20 -0.65
N MET A 289 -13.87 -13.20 0.17
CA MET A 289 -13.33 -11.83 0.01
C MET A 289 -11.81 -11.78 0.13
N ILE A 290 -11.21 -12.50 1.08
CA ILE A 290 -9.75 -12.61 1.23
C ILE A 290 -9.12 -13.23 -0.03
N VAL A 291 -9.69 -14.31 -0.55
CA VAL A 291 -9.21 -14.95 -1.79
C VAL A 291 -9.29 -13.98 -2.98
N GLN A 292 -10.35 -13.17 -3.07
CA GLN A 292 -10.51 -12.20 -4.16
C GLN A 292 -9.55 -11.00 -4.01
N ALA A 293 -9.26 -10.58 -2.78
CA ALA A 293 -8.20 -9.61 -2.51
C ALA A 293 -6.83 -10.14 -2.97
N MET A 294 -6.50 -11.39 -2.64
CA MET A 294 -5.28 -12.04 -3.14
C MET A 294 -5.23 -12.11 -4.68
N LYS A 295 -6.36 -12.36 -5.34
CA LYS A 295 -6.44 -12.45 -6.81
C LYS A 295 -6.08 -11.14 -7.51
N SER A 296 -6.33 -10.01 -6.85
CA SER A 296 -5.98 -8.67 -7.33
C SER A 296 -4.47 -8.38 -7.25
N ASN A 297 -3.71 -9.15 -6.46
CA ASN A 297 -2.27 -8.98 -6.30
C ASN A 297 -1.50 -9.97 -7.21
N ASP A 298 -0.56 -9.47 -8.02
CA ASP A 298 0.21 -10.28 -8.97
C ASP A 298 0.94 -11.46 -8.30
N MET A 299 1.47 -11.27 -7.09
CA MET A 299 2.29 -12.25 -6.39
C MET A 299 1.46 -13.43 -5.85
N THR A 300 0.17 -13.24 -5.58
CA THR A 300 -0.72 -14.27 -5.02
C THR A 300 -1.82 -14.72 -5.96
N ARG A 301 -1.95 -14.12 -7.15
CA ARG A 301 -3.00 -14.44 -8.13
C ARG A 301 -3.13 -15.93 -8.44
N ASN A 302 -2.01 -16.64 -8.60
CA ASN A 302 -2.02 -18.07 -8.88
C ASN A 302 -2.53 -18.88 -7.69
N ILE A 303 -2.06 -18.57 -6.47
CA ILE A 303 -2.52 -19.21 -5.23
C ILE A 303 -4.02 -18.93 -5.03
N ALA A 304 -4.44 -17.68 -5.20
CA ALA A 304 -5.83 -17.26 -5.08
C ALA A 304 -6.75 -18.01 -6.05
N THR A 305 -6.35 -18.19 -7.30
CA THR A 305 -7.12 -18.92 -8.31
C THR A 305 -7.30 -20.39 -7.92
N GLN A 306 -6.25 -21.01 -7.34
CA GLN A 306 -6.34 -22.39 -6.86
C GLN A 306 -7.18 -22.49 -5.57
N LEU A 307 -7.08 -21.51 -4.66
CA LEU A 307 -7.92 -21.42 -3.46
C LEU A 307 -9.40 -21.23 -3.80
N GLU A 308 -9.74 -20.38 -4.78
CA GLU A 308 -11.10 -20.20 -5.29
C GLU A 308 -11.66 -21.52 -5.81
N SER A 309 -10.88 -22.25 -6.62
CA SER A 309 -11.26 -23.58 -7.11
C SER A 309 -11.41 -24.60 -5.98
N ALA A 310 -10.54 -24.55 -4.97
CA ALA A 310 -10.63 -25.40 -3.79
C ALA A 310 -11.86 -25.07 -2.93
N GLN A 311 -12.27 -23.79 -2.85
CA GLN A 311 -13.48 -23.37 -2.14
C GLN A 311 -14.73 -24.00 -2.76
N LEU A 312 -14.88 -23.91 -4.09
CA LEU A 312 -16.01 -24.50 -4.80
C LEU A 312 -16.07 -26.02 -4.60
N ARG A 313 -14.93 -26.71 -4.71
CA ARG A 313 -14.82 -28.16 -4.45
C ARG A 313 -15.15 -28.50 -3.00
N MET A 314 -14.69 -27.71 -2.04
CA MET A 314 -14.96 -27.93 -0.62
C MET A 314 -16.46 -27.90 -0.33
N TRP A 315 -17.19 -26.92 -0.87
CA TRP A 315 -18.65 -26.86 -0.73
C TRP A 315 -19.34 -28.07 -1.37
N MET A 316 -18.94 -28.42 -2.60
CA MET A 316 -19.50 -29.58 -3.30
C MET A 316 -19.26 -30.90 -2.56
N ASN A 317 -18.02 -31.17 -2.16
CA ASN A 317 -17.66 -32.40 -1.45
C ASN A 317 -18.31 -32.50 -0.07
N SER A 318 -18.66 -31.36 0.53
CA SER A 318 -19.42 -31.29 1.78
C SER A 318 -20.93 -31.44 1.57
N GLY A 319 -21.39 -31.71 0.34
CA GLY A 319 -22.80 -31.91 0.01
C GLY A 319 -23.65 -30.64 0.07
N LYS A 320 -23.03 -29.45 0.06
CA LYS A 320 -23.78 -28.19 0.13
C LYS A 320 -24.59 -27.97 -1.14
N SER A 321 -25.83 -27.53 -0.98
CA SER A 321 -26.67 -27.07 -2.08
C SER A 321 -26.31 -25.66 -2.52
N THR A 322 -26.80 -25.27 -3.69
CA THR A 322 -26.64 -23.90 -4.19
C THR A 322 -27.32 -22.87 -3.29
N ASP A 323 -28.45 -23.21 -2.66
CA ASP A 323 -29.14 -22.33 -1.71
C ASP A 323 -28.41 -22.19 -0.37
N GLU A 324 -27.77 -23.25 0.12
CA GLU A 324 -26.93 -23.17 1.31
C GLU A 324 -25.72 -22.26 1.07
N VAL A 325 -25.03 -22.43 -0.06
CA VAL A 325 -23.89 -21.54 -0.41
C VAL A 325 -24.35 -20.10 -0.61
N PHE A 326 -25.57 -19.87 -1.13
CA PHE A 326 -26.14 -18.52 -1.21
C PHE A 326 -26.21 -17.83 0.17
N ASN A 327 -26.65 -18.57 1.18
CA ASN A 327 -26.77 -18.06 2.55
C ASN A 327 -25.40 -17.94 3.24
N LEU A 328 -24.48 -18.89 3.02
CA LEU A 328 -23.11 -18.82 3.56
C LEU A 328 -22.32 -17.61 3.03
N LEU A 329 -22.62 -17.20 1.80
CA LEU A 329 -22.08 -15.98 1.19
C LEU A 329 -22.91 -14.73 1.53
N THR A 330 -23.80 -14.82 2.52
CA THR A 330 -24.60 -13.72 3.08
C THR A 330 -25.35 -12.91 2.02
N LEU A 331 -25.74 -13.55 0.90
CA LEU A 331 -26.40 -12.87 -0.22
C LEU A 331 -27.88 -12.54 0.05
N ASN A 332 -28.43 -13.07 1.15
CA ASN A 332 -29.76 -12.82 1.69
C ASN A 332 -29.81 -11.74 2.80
N GLU A 333 -28.67 -11.29 3.34
CA GLU A 333 -28.61 -10.50 4.59
C GLU A 333 -28.81 -8.98 4.42
N ALA A 334 -29.32 -8.51 3.28
CA ALA A 334 -29.49 -7.09 3.02
C ALA A 334 -30.87 -6.73 2.49
N PHE A 335 -31.29 -5.49 2.76
CA PHE A 335 -32.53 -4.90 2.21
C PHE A 335 -32.52 -4.89 0.66
N TYR A 336 -31.34 -4.83 0.05
CA TYR A 336 -31.14 -4.87 -1.40
C TYR A 336 -30.56 -6.22 -1.83
N PRO A 337 -31.10 -6.87 -2.88
CA PRO A 337 -30.55 -8.12 -3.41
C PRO A 337 -29.09 -7.96 -3.87
N PHE A 338 -28.24 -8.86 -3.41
CA PHE A 338 -26.81 -8.96 -3.75
C PHE A 338 -25.99 -7.73 -3.34
N PRO A 339 -25.85 -7.47 -2.03
CA PRO A 339 -25.10 -6.32 -1.51
C PRO A 339 -23.64 -6.34 -1.98
N ASN A 340 -23.07 -7.54 -2.16
CA ASN A 340 -21.70 -7.74 -2.61
C ASN A 340 -21.67 -8.45 -3.99
N GLN A 341 -21.16 -7.75 -5.01
CA GLN A 341 -21.07 -8.28 -6.38
C GLN A 341 -19.98 -9.35 -6.54
N VAL A 342 -18.94 -9.34 -5.71
CA VAL A 342 -17.90 -10.36 -5.71
C VAL A 342 -18.47 -11.68 -5.21
N LEU A 343 -19.17 -11.67 -4.07
CA LEU A 343 -19.84 -12.85 -3.52
C LEU A 343 -20.91 -13.40 -4.47
N LEU A 344 -21.68 -12.52 -5.15
CA LEU A 344 -22.64 -12.94 -6.16
C LEU A 344 -21.96 -13.69 -7.32
N LYS A 345 -20.84 -13.17 -7.83
CA LYS A 345 -20.09 -13.84 -8.91
C LYS A 345 -19.55 -15.19 -8.46
N THR A 346 -19.03 -15.29 -7.23
CA THR A 346 -18.56 -16.57 -6.67
C THR A 346 -19.71 -17.57 -6.52
N TRP A 347 -20.89 -17.12 -6.08
CA TRP A 347 -22.06 -17.98 -6.02
C TRP A 347 -22.49 -18.48 -7.41
N VAL A 348 -22.52 -17.61 -8.43
CA VAL A 348 -22.82 -18.06 -9.81
C VAL A 348 -21.74 -18.99 -10.37
N ALA A 349 -20.47 -18.78 -10.00
CA ALA A 349 -19.40 -19.74 -10.30
C ALA A 349 -19.65 -21.10 -9.66
N TYR A 350 -20.20 -21.12 -8.43
CA TYR A 350 -20.63 -22.35 -7.77
C TYR A 350 -21.83 -23.00 -8.47
N LEU A 351 -22.81 -22.23 -8.96
CA LEU A 351 -23.91 -22.75 -9.78
C LEU A 351 -23.37 -23.48 -11.02
N ASN A 352 -22.43 -22.85 -11.74
CA ASN A 352 -21.77 -23.46 -12.89
C ASN A 352 -21.07 -24.78 -12.51
N PHE A 353 -20.32 -24.76 -11.40
CA PHE A 353 -19.62 -25.93 -10.90
C PHE A 353 -20.59 -27.06 -10.57
N PHE A 354 -21.67 -26.75 -9.85
CA PHE A 354 -22.72 -27.70 -9.48
C PHE A 354 -23.42 -28.32 -10.70
N ILE A 355 -23.70 -27.51 -11.73
CA ILE A 355 -24.30 -27.96 -12.99
C ILE A 355 -23.35 -28.88 -13.76
N ASN A 356 -22.05 -28.57 -13.81
CA ASN A 356 -21.09 -29.42 -14.52
C ASN A 356 -21.00 -30.82 -13.89
N GLU A 357 -21.08 -30.91 -12.56
CA GLU A 357 -21.13 -32.19 -11.83
C GLU A 357 -22.52 -32.85 -11.92
N ASN A 358 -23.60 -32.08 -12.11
CA ASN A 358 -24.98 -32.57 -12.16
C ASN A 358 -25.79 -32.00 -13.35
N PRO A 359 -25.46 -32.30 -14.61
CA PRO A 359 -26.04 -31.60 -15.76
C PRO A 359 -27.56 -31.74 -15.89
N ARG A 360 -28.13 -32.84 -15.37
CA ARG A 360 -29.58 -33.10 -15.38
C ARG A 360 -30.38 -32.08 -14.56
N ASN A 361 -29.76 -31.43 -13.58
CA ASN A 361 -30.42 -30.48 -12.68
C ASN A 361 -30.47 -29.05 -13.24
N THR A 362 -29.84 -28.79 -14.39
CA THR A 362 -29.71 -27.43 -14.96
C THR A 362 -31.08 -26.73 -15.10
N VAL A 363 -32.05 -27.39 -15.73
CA VAL A 363 -33.38 -26.79 -15.96
C VAL A 363 -34.12 -26.52 -14.65
N ALA A 364 -34.07 -27.46 -13.71
CA ALA A 364 -34.69 -27.32 -12.40
C ALA A 364 -34.07 -26.16 -11.59
N LEU A 365 -32.74 -26.02 -11.64
CA LEU A 365 -32.02 -24.95 -10.98
C LEU A 365 -32.44 -23.58 -11.51
N PHE A 366 -32.47 -23.39 -12.83
CA PHE A 366 -32.94 -22.12 -13.41
C PHE A 366 -34.42 -21.85 -13.12
N SER A 367 -35.27 -22.88 -13.12
CA SER A 367 -36.68 -22.73 -12.73
C SER A 367 -36.82 -22.24 -11.28
N ALA A 368 -35.99 -22.76 -10.36
CA ALA A 368 -35.94 -22.28 -8.99
C ALA A 368 -35.47 -20.82 -8.90
N LEU A 369 -34.47 -20.42 -9.70
CA LEU A 369 -34.04 -19.02 -9.79
C LEU A 369 -35.15 -18.09 -10.25
N GLU A 370 -35.92 -18.48 -11.27
CA GLU A 370 -37.05 -17.69 -11.77
C GLU A 370 -38.22 -17.58 -10.79
N SER A 371 -38.40 -18.59 -9.94
CA SER A 371 -39.38 -18.56 -8.85
C SER A 371 -38.94 -17.61 -7.73
N ARG A 372 -37.64 -17.65 -7.38
CA ARG A 372 -37.07 -16.89 -6.27
C ARG A 372 -36.80 -15.43 -6.60
N PHE A 373 -36.37 -15.14 -7.81
CA PHE A 373 -35.93 -13.81 -8.23
C PHE A 373 -36.74 -13.31 -9.43
N ARG A 374 -37.14 -12.03 -9.39
CA ARG A 374 -37.86 -11.36 -10.48
C ARG A 374 -37.04 -10.24 -11.07
N ASP A 375 -37.31 -9.93 -12.32
CA ASP A 375 -36.79 -8.78 -13.08
C ASP A 375 -35.29 -8.48 -12.81
N ARG A 376 -34.95 -7.34 -12.19
CA ARG A 376 -33.57 -6.87 -12.03
C ARG A 376 -32.67 -7.85 -11.27
N PRO A 377 -33.03 -8.33 -10.06
CA PRO A 377 -32.27 -9.39 -9.38
C PRO A 377 -32.01 -10.62 -10.25
N LEU A 378 -33.04 -11.15 -10.92
CA LEU A 378 -32.85 -12.32 -11.79
C LEU A 378 -31.87 -11.99 -12.92
N ASN A 379 -32.04 -10.87 -13.60
CA ASN A 379 -31.17 -10.48 -14.71
C ASN A 379 -29.71 -10.26 -14.30
N LYS A 380 -29.43 -9.85 -13.05
CA LYS A 380 -28.05 -9.84 -12.54
C LYS A 380 -27.42 -11.23 -12.55
N ILE A 381 -28.15 -12.24 -12.07
CA ILE A 381 -27.70 -13.63 -12.06
C ILE A 381 -27.52 -14.12 -13.50
N ILE A 382 -28.52 -13.89 -14.36
CA ILE A 382 -28.49 -14.29 -15.77
C ILE A 382 -27.30 -13.66 -16.51
N ASN A 383 -27.04 -12.36 -16.33
CA ASN A 383 -25.90 -11.68 -16.96
C ASN A 383 -24.56 -12.32 -16.57
N ILE A 384 -24.39 -12.76 -15.32
CA ILE A 384 -23.17 -13.49 -14.92
C ILE A 384 -23.19 -14.90 -15.51
N ALA A 385 -24.33 -15.60 -15.48
CA ALA A 385 -24.46 -16.96 -15.98
C ALA A 385 -24.16 -17.08 -17.49
N THR A 386 -24.47 -16.05 -18.29
CA THR A 386 -24.13 -16.02 -19.73
C THR A 386 -22.62 -16.06 -20.01
N GLN A 387 -21.77 -15.78 -19.03
CA GLN A 387 -20.31 -15.84 -19.16
C GLN A 387 -19.77 -17.27 -19.03
N TYR A 388 -20.60 -18.22 -18.58
CA TYR A 388 -20.22 -19.61 -18.41
C TYR A 388 -20.77 -20.47 -19.54
N PRO A 389 -19.93 -21.16 -20.33
CA PRO A 389 -20.38 -21.96 -21.48
C PRO A 389 -21.48 -22.98 -21.14
N GLY A 390 -21.41 -23.64 -19.97
CA GLY A 390 -22.40 -24.63 -19.53
C GLY A 390 -23.78 -24.06 -19.22
N MET A 391 -23.88 -22.76 -18.94
CA MET A 391 -25.14 -22.07 -18.60
C MET A 391 -25.60 -21.10 -19.70
N GLN A 392 -24.73 -20.77 -20.64
CA GLN A 392 -24.92 -19.67 -21.59
C GLN A 392 -26.20 -19.79 -22.41
N SER A 393 -26.47 -20.97 -22.96
CA SER A 393 -27.65 -21.19 -23.81
C SER A 393 -28.96 -20.94 -23.06
N LEU A 394 -29.12 -21.56 -21.88
CA LEU A 394 -30.34 -21.42 -21.08
C LEU A 394 -30.48 -20.01 -20.50
N ALA A 395 -29.39 -19.42 -20.00
CA ALA A 395 -29.37 -18.04 -19.52
C ALA A 395 -29.78 -17.05 -20.61
N THR A 396 -29.29 -17.23 -21.85
CA THR A 396 -29.65 -16.39 -23.00
C THR A 396 -31.12 -16.57 -23.37
N LYS A 397 -31.64 -17.80 -23.34
CA LYS A 397 -33.06 -18.09 -23.61
C LYS A 397 -33.97 -17.36 -22.59
N ILE A 398 -33.67 -17.50 -21.30
CA ILE A 398 -34.43 -16.83 -20.24
C ILE A 398 -34.37 -15.31 -20.42
N GLN A 399 -33.20 -14.76 -20.75
CA GLN A 399 -33.08 -13.33 -21.01
C GLN A 399 -33.96 -12.87 -22.18
N ALA A 400 -34.00 -13.62 -23.29
CA ALA A 400 -34.87 -13.32 -24.42
C ALA A 400 -36.35 -13.33 -24.02
N GLU A 401 -36.80 -14.35 -23.27
CA GLU A 401 -38.17 -14.44 -22.74
C GLU A 401 -38.51 -13.25 -21.82
N LYS A 402 -37.56 -12.79 -20.99
CA LYS A 402 -37.77 -11.58 -20.17
C LYS A 402 -37.91 -10.32 -21.03
N ILE A 403 -37.08 -10.15 -22.05
CA ILE A 403 -37.16 -9.01 -22.98
C ILE A 403 -38.52 -8.98 -23.68
N GLU A 404 -39.02 -10.12 -24.15
CA GLU A 404 -40.37 -10.24 -24.71
C GLU A 404 -41.46 -9.87 -23.69
N SER A 405 -41.32 -10.30 -22.44
CA SER A 405 -42.27 -9.95 -21.37
C SER A 405 -42.28 -8.45 -21.05
N TYR A 406 -41.13 -7.77 -21.15
CA TYR A 406 -41.04 -6.32 -20.98
C TYR A 406 -41.71 -5.60 -22.16
N LEU A 407 -41.52 -6.13 -23.36
CA LEU A 407 -42.11 -5.57 -24.58
C LEU A 407 -43.63 -5.69 -24.57
N ALA A 408 -44.16 -6.83 -24.10
CA ALA A 408 -45.59 -7.05 -23.94
C ALA A 408 -46.23 -6.08 -22.93
N ARG A 409 -45.48 -5.72 -21.88
CA ARG A 409 -45.89 -4.69 -20.89
C ARG A 409 -45.68 -3.26 -21.38
N ASN A 410 -45.15 -3.06 -22.59
CA ASN A 410 -44.76 -1.76 -23.15
C ASN A 410 -43.86 -0.95 -22.21
N GLU A 411 -42.90 -1.64 -21.56
CA GLU A 411 -41.95 -1.00 -20.66
C GLU A 411 -41.03 -0.05 -21.43
N SER A 412 -40.73 1.10 -20.83
CA SER A 412 -39.82 2.10 -21.37
C SER A 412 -38.42 1.50 -21.64
N PRO A 413 -37.75 1.79 -22.77
CA PRO A 413 -36.36 1.39 -23.01
C PRO A 413 -35.41 1.72 -21.86
N LYS A 414 -35.55 2.90 -21.24
CA LYS A 414 -34.80 3.25 -20.03
C LYS A 414 -35.08 2.27 -18.88
N LYS A 415 -36.35 1.95 -18.64
CA LYS A 415 -36.74 1.00 -17.59
C LYS A 415 -36.21 -0.39 -17.87
N VAL A 416 -36.29 -0.86 -19.11
CA VAL A 416 -35.77 -2.18 -19.50
C VAL A 416 -34.26 -2.26 -19.34
N PHE A 417 -33.52 -1.18 -19.62
CA PHE A 417 -32.08 -1.13 -19.36
C PHE A 417 -31.75 -1.39 -17.87
N GLU A 418 -32.55 -0.81 -16.96
CA GLU A 418 -32.43 -1.05 -15.51
C GLU A 418 -32.84 -2.48 -15.12
N LEU A 419 -33.97 -2.98 -15.65
CA LEU A 419 -34.49 -4.32 -15.36
C LEU A 419 -33.57 -5.42 -15.88
N LEU A 420 -32.87 -5.20 -16.99
CA LEU A 420 -31.84 -6.11 -17.50
C LEU A 420 -30.52 -6.02 -16.74
N ALA A 421 -30.40 -5.12 -15.76
CA ALA A 421 -29.18 -4.91 -14.98
C ALA A 421 -27.92 -4.67 -15.85
N LEU A 422 -28.08 -4.05 -17.03
CA LEU A 422 -26.99 -3.85 -17.99
C LEU A 422 -25.87 -2.97 -17.41
N ARG A 423 -26.23 -2.01 -16.55
CA ARG A 423 -25.26 -1.19 -15.82
C ARG A 423 -24.29 -2.02 -14.98
N ASP A 424 -24.77 -3.09 -14.35
CA ASP A 424 -24.00 -3.93 -13.43
C ASP A 424 -22.95 -4.81 -14.16
N VAL A 425 -23.04 -4.95 -15.49
CA VAL A 425 -22.07 -5.68 -16.33
C VAL A 425 -20.72 -4.95 -16.43
N GLY A 426 -20.71 -3.62 -16.32
CA GLY A 426 -19.50 -2.79 -16.41
C GLY A 426 -19.03 -2.56 -17.86
N ASN A 427 -17.71 -2.39 -18.05
CA ASN A 427 -17.14 -1.87 -19.31
C ASN A 427 -17.32 -2.79 -20.53
N HIS A 428 -17.63 -4.07 -20.32
CA HIS A 428 -17.81 -5.05 -21.39
C HIS A 428 -19.26 -5.14 -21.89
N VAL A 429 -20.18 -4.34 -21.32
CA VAL A 429 -21.62 -4.41 -21.62
C VAL A 429 -21.93 -4.32 -23.12
N LEU A 430 -21.21 -3.49 -23.88
CA LEU A 430 -21.42 -3.29 -25.31
C LEU A 430 -21.18 -4.56 -26.14
N GLY A 431 -20.39 -5.50 -25.61
CA GLY A 431 -20.13 -6.78 -26.24
C GLY A 431 -21.14 -7.87 -25.90
N THR A 432 -22.12 -7.59 -25.04
CA THR A 432 -23.04 -8.62 -24.55
C THR A 432 -24.25 -8.80 -25.48
N PRO A 433 -24.75 -10.03 -25.67
CA PRO A 433 -26.02 -10.28 -26.35
C PRO A 433 -27.20 -9.55 -25.72
N ALA A 434 -27.17 -9.38 -24.39
CA ALA A 434 -28.16 -8.63 -23.61
C ALA A 434 -28.29 -7.18 -24.10
N PHE A 435 -27.15 -6.50 -24.28
CA PHE A 435 -27.11 -5.13 -24.74
C PHE A 435 -27.59 -4.99 -26.19
N GLN A 436 -27.18 -5.90 -27.07
CA GLN A 436 -27.65 -5.93 -28.47
C GLN A 436 -29.16 -6.12 -28.54
N SER A 437 -29.70 -7.03 -27.72
CA SER A 437 -31.14 -7.28 -27.63
C SER A 437 -31.88 -6.06 -27.09
N TRP A 438 -31.30 -5.33 -26.13
CA TRP A 438 -31.86 -4.07 -25.64
C TRP A 438 -31.84 -2.95 -26.70
N MET A 439 -30.78 -2.84 -27.52
CA MET A 439 -30.76 -1.88 -28.62
C MET A 439 -31.89 -2.16 -29.62
N ASN A 440 -32.07 -3.42 -30.02
CA ASN A 440 -33.20 -3.84 -30.87
C ASN A 440 -34.55 -3.57 -30.20
N TYR A 441 -34.66 -3.80 -28.88
CA TYR A 441 -35.83 -3.45 -28.10
C TYR A 441 -36.19 -1.96 -28.23
N VAL A 442 -35.21 -1.06 -28.15
CA VAL A 442 -35.43 0.39 -28.29
C VAL A 442 -36.04 0.70 -29.66
N GLU A 443 -35.51 0.11 -30.72
CA GLU A 443 -36.04 0.32 -32.08
C GLU A 443 -37.48 -0.17 -32.21
N ILE A 444 -37.79 -1.36 -31.71
CA ILE A 444 -39.14 -1.93 -31.75
C ILE A 444 -40.10 -1.08 -30.92
N PHE A 445 -39.69 -0.68 -29.72
CA PHE A 445 -40.49 0.19 -28.84
C PHE A 445 -40.80 1.52 -29.50
N ASN A 446 -39.80 2.19 -30.09
CA ASN A 446 -39.98 3.49 -30.75
C ASN A 446 -40.87 3.40 -32.00
N LYS A 447 -40.81 2.28 -32.74
CA LYS A 447 -41.72 2.01 -33.87
C LYS A 447 -43.17 1.82 -33.39
N ARG A 448 -43.38 1.15 -32.26
CA ARG A 448 -44.72 0.95 -31.66
C ARG A 448 -45.26 2.23 -31.00
N ASN A 449 -44.39 3.11 -30.54
CA ASN A 449 -44.74 4.30 -29.76
C ASN A 449 -44.20 5.59 -30.42
N PRO A 450 -44.71 6.00 -31.61
CA PRO A 450 -44.16 7.13 -32.36
C PRO A 450 -44.22 8.47 -31.60
N ASN A 451 -45.20 8.64 -30.70
CA ASN A 451 -45.36 9.86 -29.89
C ASN A 451 -44.57 9.83 -28.57
N ARG A 452 -43.87 8.72 -28.28
CA ARG A 452 -43.13 8.51 -27.02
C ARG A 452 -41.80 7.80 -27.28
N GLN A 453 -41.10 8.21 -28.33
CA GLN A 453 -39.79 7.64 -28.65
C GLN A 453 -38.79 7.94 -27.53
N GLU A 454 -38.02 6.94 -27.13
CA GLU A 454 -36.93 7.11 -26.16
C GLU A 454 -35.57 6.96 -26.85
N SER A 455 -34.65 7.83 -26.46
CA SER A 455 -33.27 7.82 -26.96
C SER A 455 -32.45 6.77 -26.21
N TRP A 456 -31.89 5.81 -26.95
CA TRP A 456 -30.97 4.81 -26.38
C TRP A 456 -29.70 5.49 -25.85
N ILE A 457 -29.16 6.50 -26.54
CA ILE A 457 -27.91 7.17 -26.12
C ILE A 457 -28.12 7.97 -24.83
N LEU A 458 -29.27 8.65 -24.68
CA LEU A 458 -29.64 9.31 -23.42
C LEU A 458 -29.79 8.32 -22.27
N THR A 459 -30.26 7.09 -22.54
CA THR A 459 -30.33 6.05 -21.51
C THR A 459 -28.94 5.66 -21.00
N LEU A 460 -27.97 5.45 -21.90
CA LEU A 460 -26.59 5.14 -21.51
C LEU A 460 -25.95 6.28 -20.72
N LEU A 461 -26.21 7.51 -21.15
CA LEU A 461 -25.83 8.74 -20.48
C LEU A 461 -26.28 8.83 -19.03
N TYR A 462 -27.56 8.59 -18.78
CA TYR A 462 -28.08 8.65 -17.42
C TYR A 462 -27.61 7.45 -16.59
N ALA A 463 -27.34 6.32 -17.23
CA ALA A 463 -26.86 5.12 -16.55
C ALA A 463 -25.38 5.18 -16.15
N TYR A 464 -24.54 5.87 -16.93
CA TYR A 464 -23.10 5.92 -16.76
C TYR A 464 -22.59 7.37 -16.69
N GLN A 465 -21.74 7.67 -15.70
CA GLN A 465 -20.95 8.91 -15.73
C GLN A 465 -20.06 8.95 -16.99
N GLU A 466 -19.82 10.14 -17.53
CA GLU A 466 -19.07 10.34 -18.79
C GLU A 466 -17.72 9.60 -18.82
N GLY A 467 -16.94 9.66 -17.73
CA GLY A 467 -15.67 8.94 -17.62
C GLY A 467 -15.80 7.40 -17.72
N LYS A 468 -16.95 6.84 -17.36
CA LYS A 468 -17.24 5.40 -17.48
C LYS A 468 -17.67 5.04 -18.90
N ILE A 469 -18.43 5.91 -19.58
CA ILE A 469 -18.81 5.72 -21.00
C ILE A 469 -17.57 5.67 -21.88
N ASN A 470 -16.64 6.60 -21.70
CA ASN A 470 -15.39 6.64 -22.47
C ASN A 470 -14.59 5.34 -22.32
N ARG A 471 -14.42 4.84 -21.08
CA ARG A 471 -13.74 3.56 -20.84
C ARG A 471 -14.45 2.37 -21.46
N MET A 472 -15.78 2.35 -21.41
CA MET A 472 -16.61 1.31 -22.01
C MET A 472 -16.44 1.30 -23.55
N ILE A 473 -16.48 2.47 -24.20
CA ILE A 473 -16.24 2.62 -25.64
C ILE A 473 -14.82 2.16 -25.99
N GLU A 474 -13.81 2.64 -25.27
CA GLU A 474 -12.40 2.27 -25.49
C GLU A 474 -12.19 0.75 -25.38
N THR A 475 -12.76 0.13 -24.34
CA THR A 475 -12.72 -1.32 -24.13
C THR A 475 -13.36 -2.06 -25.31
N ALA A 476 -14.51 -1.58 -25.79
CA ALA A 476 -15.22 -2.19 -26.91
C ALA A 476 -14.47 -2.04 -28.24
N ILE A 477 -13.84 -0.88 -28.49
CA ILE A 477 -13.07 -0.61 -29.73
C ILE A 477 -11.79 -1.44 -29.80
N GLN A 478 -11.13 -1.69 -28.66
CA GLN A 478 -9.90 -2.50 -28.60
C GLN A 478 -10.13 -3.98 -28.93
N ASN A 479 -11.34 -4.49 -28.73
CA ASN A 479 -11.68 -5.87 -29.08
C ASN A 479 -12.35 -5.93 -30.48
N PRO A 480 -11.73 -6.62 -31.47
CA PRO A 480 -12.26 -6.68 -32.84
C PRO A 480 -13.72 -7.14 -32.94
N ARG A 481 -14.18 -8.01 -32.03
CA ARG A 481 -15.55 -8.53 -32.03
C ARG A 481 -16.59 -7.50 -31.57
N THR A 482 -16.17 -6.50 -30.81
CA THR A 482 -17.05 -5.47 -30.23
C THR A 482 -16.80 -4.09 -30.80
N ALA A 483 -15.82 -3.94 -31.68
CA ALA A 483 -15.34 -2.65 -32.17
C ALA A 483 -16.43 -1.85 -32.90
N GLU A 484 -17.25 -2.51 -33.72
CA GLU A 484 -18.34 -1.84 -34.44
C GLU A 484 -19.44 -1.33 -33.49
N MET A 485 -19.72 -2.05 -32.41
CA MET A 485 -20.63 -1.56 -31.37
C MET A 485 -20.01 -0.37 -30.62
N GLY A 486 -18.73 -0.46 -30.27
CA GLY A 486 -17.99 0.66 -29.67
C GLY A 486 -18.06 1.93 -30.53
N LYS A 487 -17.77 1.82 -31.83
CA LYS A 487 -17.89 2.92 -32.80
C LYS A 487 -19.33 3.42 -32.96
N THR A 488 -20.33 2.55 -32.83
CA THR A 488 -21.75 2.95 -32.89
C THR A 488 -22.12 3.83 -31.70
N VAL A 489 -21.72 3.43 -30.49
CA VAL A 489 -21.93 4.24 -29.28
C VAL A 489 -21.14 5.55 -29.36
N GLU A 490 -19.90 5.52 -29.85
CA GLU A 490 -19.06 6.71 -30.07
C GLU A 490 -19.68 7.71 -31.05
N ARG A 491 -20.26 7.25 -32.17
CA ARG A 491 -20.99 8.11 -33.10
C ARG A 491 -22.28 8.66 -32.51
N GLY A 492 -23.04 7.83 -31.79
CA GLY A 492 -24.26 8.28 -31.11
C GLY A 492 -23.97 9.35 -30.06
N TRP A 493 -22.85 9.20 -29.35
CA TRP A 493 -22.34 10.17 -28.39
C TRP A 493 -22.07 11.54 -29.03
N MET A 494 -21.36 11.55 -30.16
CA MET A 494 -21.08 12.78 -30.93
C MET A 494 -22.35 13.44 -31.46
N GLN A 495 -23.30 12.64 -31.96
CA GLN A 495 -24.59 13.19 -32.39
C GLN A 495 -25.35 13.84 -31.23
N GLN A 496 -25.31 13.23 -30.05
CA GLN A 496 -25.92 13.82 -28.86
C GLN A 496 -25.26 15.14 -28.44
N TRP A 497 -23.93 15.25 -28.56
CA TRP A 497 -23.22 16.51 -28.36
C TRP A 497 -23.64 17.58 -29.38
N LEU A 498 -23.84 17.21 -30.65
CA LEU A 498 -24.36 18.12 -31.67
C LEU A 498 -25.78 18.58 -31.32
N ASP A 499 -26.64 17.67 -30.85
CA ASP A 499 -28.01 18.01 -30.44
C ASP A 499 -28.04 18.99 -29.26
N TRP A 500 -27.08 18.90 -28.33
CA TRP A 500 -26.91 19.87 -27.24
C TRP A 500 -26.23 21.18 -27.67
N GLY A 501 -25.73 21.27 -28.91
CA GLY A 501 -25.02 22.44 -29.39
C GLY A 501 -23.66 22.67 -28.71
N LYS A 502 -23.04 21.58 -28.20
CA LYS A 502 -21.72 21.63 -27.56
C LYS A 502 -20.69 22.16 -28.55
N SER A 503 -19.88 23.15 -28.15
CA SER A 503 -18.90 23.73 -29.07
C SER A 503 -17.75 22.76 -29.35
N PRO A 504 -17.08 22.86 -30.52
CA PRO A 504 -15.88 22.07 -30.79
C PRO A 504 -14.78 22.27 -29.74
N SER A 505 -14.64 23.46 -29.15
CA SER A 505 -13.72 23.67 -28.03
C SER A 505 -14.05 22.86 -26.78
N GLU A 506 -15.32 22.79 -26.38
CA GLU A 506 -15.74 21.94 -25.25
C GLU A 506 -15.58 20.45 -25.58
N ALA A 507 -15.92 20.03 -26.81
CA ALA A 507 -15.72 18.65 -27.24
C ALA A 507 -14.23 18.25 -27.24
N PHE A 508 -13.32 19.18 -27.56
CA PHE A 508 -11.88 18.95 -27.50
C PHE A 508 -11.39 18.64 -26.09
N LEU A 509 -11.97 19.32 -25.09
CA LEU A 509 -11.68 19.10 -23.67
C LEU A 509 -12.21 17.75 -23.18
N ASP A 510 -13.46 17.41 -23.52
CA ASP A 510 -14.09 16.16 -23.06
C ASP A 510 -13.44 14.91 -23.69
N LEU A 511 -12.90 15.04 -24.91
CA LEU A 511 -12.06 14.01 -25.53
C LEU A 511 -10.65 13.92 -24.93
N LYS A 512 -10.33 14.79 -23.95
CA LYS A 512 -9.03 14.88 -23.27
C LYS A 512 -7.86 15.11 -24.23
N LEU A 513 -8.11 15.80 -25.34
CA LEU A 513 -7.08 16.10 -26.32
C LEU A 513 -6.10 17.15 -25.80
N ARG A 514 -6.58 18.11 -24.99
CA ARG A 514 -5.72 19.08 -24.29
C ARG A 514 -4.76 18.40 -23.30
N ASP A 515 -5.26 17.43 -22.54
CA ASP A 515 -4.47 16.72 -21.52
C ASP A 515 -3.35 15.85 -22.13
N ALA A 516 -3.43 15.55 -23.43
CA ALA A 516 -2.38 14.86 -24.18
C ALA A 516 -1.18 15.76 -24.52
N ASN A 517 -1.20 17.05 -24.14
CA ASN A 517 -0.13 18.02 -24.39
C ASN A 517 0.32 18.00 -25.87
N ASN A 518 1.63 17.92 -26.12
CA ASN A 518 2.21 17.90 -27.47
C ASN A 518 1.77 16.70 -28.33
N GLN A 519 1.12 15.69 -27.75
CA GLN A 519 0.61 14.52 -28.49
C GLN A 519 -0.85 14.69 -28.97
N ALA A 520 -1.49 15.85 -28.73
CA ALA A 520 -2.92 16.04 -28.98
C ALA A 520 -3.38 15.63 -30.39
N LEU A 521 -2.69 16.09 -31.43
CA LEU A 521 -3.11 15.87 -32.83
C LEU A 521 -2.83 14.45 -33.34
N VAL A 522 -1.88 13.74 -32.71
CA VAL A 522 -1.50 12.38 -33.13
C VAL A 522 -2.31 11.29 -32.42
N ARG A 523 -3.21 11.66 -31.50
CA ARG A 523 -4.11 10.72 -30.81
C ARG A 523 -5.22 10.27 -31.76
N PRO A 524 -5.68 9.01 -31.69
CA PRO A 524 -6.83 8.53 -32.48
C PRO A 524 -8.10 9.38 -32.30
N LYS A 525 -8.32 9.90 -31.08
CA LYS A 525 -9.45 10.78 -30.76
C LYS A 525 -9.44 12.12 -31.49
N PHE A 526 -8.29 12.55 -32.03
CA PHE A 526 -8.22 13.80 -32.79
C PHE A 526 -9.01 13.71 -34.09
N LYS A 527 -8.91 12.60 -34.82
CA LYS A 527 -9.70 12.37 -36.05
C LYS A 527 -11.21 12.37 -35.79
N LEU A 528 -11.61 11.88 -34.62
CA LEU A 528 -13.00 11.91 -34.18
C LEU A 528 -13.47 13.35 -33.93
N TRP A 529 -12.62 14.14 -33.27
CA TRP A 529 -12.89 15.55 -33.04
C TRP A 529 -12.91 16.38 -34.34
N GLU A 530 -12.02 16.10 -35.30
CA GLU A 530 -12.01 16.74 -36.62
C GLU A 530 -13.35 16.53 -37.34
N LYS A 531 -13.83 15.28 -37.35
CA LYS A 531 -15.16 14.97 -37.89
C LYS A 531 -16.27 15.71 -37.13
N TYR A 532 -16.19 15.78 -35.81
CA TYR A 532 -17.17 16.50 -35.00
C TYR A 532 -17.20 18.00 -35.31
N LEU A 533 -16.03 18.62 -35.51
CA LEU A 533 -15.89 20.02 -35.93
C LEU A 533 -16.60 20.27 -37.26
N ASP A 534 -16.39 19.40 -38.25
CA ASP A 534 -17.05 19.49 -39.56
C ASP A 534 -18.57 19.36 -39.43
N ASP A 535 -19.04 18.35 -38.69
CA ASP A 535 -20.47 18.12 -38.46
C ASP A 535 -21.11 19.30 -37.69
N PHE A 536 -20.40 19.88 -36.72
CA PHE A 536 -20.84 21.05 -35.97
C PHE A 536 -20.97 22.28 -36.87
N ASN A 537 -19.94 22.58 -37.66
CA ASN A 537 -19.92 23.72 -38.57
C ASN A 537 -21.02 23.60 -39.64
N LYS A 538 -21.30 22.39 -40.10
CA LYS A 538 -22.39 22.11 -41.03
C LYS A 538 -23.78 22.32 -40.39
N ARG A 539 -23.96 21.93 -39.13
CA ARG A 539 -25.23 22.06 -38.41
C ARG A 539 -25.50 23.47 -37.90
N TYR A 540 -24.44 24.19 -37.51
CA TYR A 540 -24.51 25.53 -36.92
C TYR A 540 -23.71 26.54 -37.77
N PRO A 541 -24.19 26.89 -38.98
CA PRO A 541 -23.47 27.78 -39.90
C PRO A 541 -23.24 29.20 -39.36
N THR A 542 -24.00 29.62 -38.33
CA THR A 542 -23.84 30.93 -37.68
C THR A 542 -22.88 30.90 -36.47
N LYS A 543 -22.38 29.72 -36.08
CA LYS A 543 -21.47 29.52 -34.93
C LYS A 543 -20.18 28.82 -35.34
N THR A 544 -19.83 28.86 -36.62
CA THR A 544 -18.68 28.12 -37.15
C THR A 544 -17.40 28.52 -36.44
N THR A 545 -16.55 27.55 -36.16
CA THR A 545 -15.20 27.76 -35.62
C THR A 545 -14.20 27.02 -36.49
N THR A 546 -12.94 27.45 -36.48
CA THR A 546 -11.89 26.70 -37.16
C THR A 546 -11.17 25.76 -36.20
N MET A 547 -10.42 24.83 -36.77
CA MET A 547 -9.50 23.98 -36.02
C MET A 547 -8.47 24.83 -35.26
N PHE A 548 -7.95 25.88 -35.93
CA PHE A 548 -7.00 26.81 -35.35
C PHE A 548 -7.59 27.54 -34.14
N ASP A 549 -8.81 28.08 -34.24
CA ASP A 549 -9.45 28.81 -33.13
C ASP A 549 -9.62 27.93 -31.89
N THR A 550 -9.93 26.64 -32.11
CA THR A 550 -10.05 25.68 -30.99
C THR A 550 -8.70 25.42 -30.34
N LEU A 551 -7.65 25.17 -31.14
CA LEU A 551 -6.31 24.93 -30.60
C LEU A 551 -5.74 26.16 -29.90
N ASP A 552 -5.96 27.35 -30.47
CA ASP A 552 -5.52 28.63 -29.92
C ASP A 552 -6.21 28.97 -28.59
N SER A 553 -7.47 28.55 -28.43
CA SER A 553 -8.22 28.71 -27.18
C SER A 553 -7.82 27.68 -26.11
N ASN A 554 -7.27 26.52 -26.51
CA ASN A 554 -6.95 25.41 -25.61
C ASN A 554 -5.47 25.31 -25.23
N PHE A 555 -4.57 25.86 -26.04
CA PHE A 555 -3.14 25.85 -25.80
C PHE A 555 -2.60 27.28 -25.78
N ASN A 556 -1.70 27.58 -24.83
CA ASN A 556 -0.86 28.76 -24.97
C ASN A 556 0.08 28.59 -26.17
N GLU A 557 0.60 29.71 -26.69
CA GLU A 557 1.35 29.73 -27.95
C GLU A 557 2.61 28.82 -27.90
N LEU A 558 3.30 28.76 -26.74
CA LEU A 558 4.45 27.88 -26.55
C LEU A 558 4.07 26.39 -26.66
N ASN A 559 2.97 26.00 -26.04
CA ASN A 559 2.48 24.63 -26.09
C ASN A 559 1.94 24.28 -27.49
N LEU A 560 1.29 25.23 -28.17
CA LEU A 560 0.82 25.05 -29.54
C LEU A 560 1.99 24.76 -30.49
N LEU A 561 3.12 25.45 -30.34
CA LEU A 561 4.32 25.19 -31.15
C LEU A 561 4.89 23.77 -30.95
N GLU A 562 4.85 23.26 -29.71
CA GLU A 562 5.27 21.86 -29.42
C GLU A 562 4.29 20.84 -30.01
N VAL A 563 2.98 21.11 -29.94
CA VAL A 563 1.94 20.29 -30.57
C VAL A 563 2.14 20.23 -32.09
N LEU A 564 2.36 21.38 -32.73
CA LEU A 564 2.58 21.45 -34.18
C LEU A 564 3.87 20.76 -34.60
N LYS A 565 4.94 20.87 -33.82
CA LYS A 565 6.19 20.14 -34.08
C LYS A 565 5.98 18.63 -34.12
N VAL A 566 5.39 18.06 -33.06
CA VAL A 566 5.11 16.61 -32.99
C VAL A 566 4.16 16.18 -34.10
N ALA A 567 3.18 17.00 -34.44
CA ALA A 567 2.24 16.70 -35.52
C ALA A 567 2.89 16.77 -36.91
N LYS A 568 3.88 17.65 -37.12
CA LYS A 568 4.65 17.77 -38.37
C LYS A 568 5.58 16.57 -38.57
N GLU A 569 6.13 16.03 -37.49
CA GLU A 569 6.97 14.81 -37.52
C GLU A 569 6.16 13.53 -37.79
N ASN A 570 4.83 13.56 -37.63
CA ASN A 570 3.96 12.41 -37.89
C ASN A 570 3.32 12.51 -39.29
N PRO A 571 3.57 11.53 -40.20
CA PRO A 571 3.07 11.58 -41.58
C PRO A 571 1.54 11.73 -41.71
N SER A 572 0.78 11.24 -40.73
CA SER A 572 -0.69 11.32 -40.76
C SER A 572 -1.25 12.69 -40.40
N THR A 573 -0.43 13.57 -39.79
CA THR A 573 -0.84 14.90 -39.31
C THR A 573 0.02 16.03 -39.89
N GLU A 574 1.05 15.72 -40.68
CA GLU A 574 2.00 16.70 -41.25
C GLU A 574 1.28 17.82 -42.00
N ASN A 575 0.40 17.47 -42.93
CA ASN A 575 -0.37 18.44 -43.71
C ASN A 575 -1.29 19.31 -42.83
N ILE A 576 -1.83 18.75 -41.74
CA ILE A 576 -2.67 19.49 -40.79
C ILE A 576 -1.78 20.48 -40.01
N ALA A 577 -0.62 20.02 -39.54
CA ALA A 577 0.35 20.85 -38.83
C ALA A 577 0.80 22.04 -39.68
N MET A 578 1.14 21.81 -40.95
CA MET A 578 1.55 22.89 -41.87
C MET A 578 0.45 23.95 -42.07
N LYS A 579 -0.82 23.54 -42.21
CA LYS A 579 -1.95 24.47 -42.33
C LYS A 579 -2.16 25.29 -41.04
N LEU A 580 -1.98 24.66 -39.88
CA LEU A 580 -2.10 25.33 -38.59
C LEU A 580 -0.92 26.28 -38.31
N GLU A 581 0.29 25.93 -38.76
CA GLU A 581 1.45 26.82 -38.78
C GLU A 581 1.18 28.06 -39.63
N ASP A 582 0.61 27.90 -40.82
CA ASP A 582 0.22 29.04 -41.66
C ASP A 582 -0.86 29.90 -40.98
N ALA A 583 -1.87 29.30 -40.36
CA ALA A 583 -2.89 30.04 -39.60
C ALA A 583 -2.30 30.83 -38.41
N LEU A 584 -1.28 30.28 -37.73
CA LEU A 584 -0.56 31.00 -36.68
C LEU A 584 0.21 32.22 -37.24
N ILE A 585 0.85 32.07 -38.39
CA ILE A 585 1.53 33.16 -39.09
C ILE A 585 0.52 34.25 -39.50
N GLU A 586 -0.64 33.87 -40.05
CA GLU A 586 -1.70 34.81 -40.41
C GLU A 586 -2.24 35.55 -39.17
N LYS A 587 -2.36 34.87 -38.03
CA LYS A 587 -2.69 35.52 -36.74
C LYS A 587 -1.63 36.55 -36.33
N TRP A 588 -0.34 36.24 -36.48
CA TRP A 588 0.73 37.23 -36.20
C TRP A 588 0.68 38.42 -37.14
N LEU A 589 0.35 38.20 -38.42
CA LEU A 589 0.17 39.26 -39.43
C LEU A 589 -1.00 40.17 -39.06
N ALA A 590 -2.16 39.59 -38.77
CA ALA A 590 -3.37 40.32 -38.38
C ALA A 590 -3.17 41.16 -37.11
N LYS A 591 -2.37 40.67 -36.15
CA LYS A 591 -2.04 41.38 -34.91
C LYS A 591 -0.89 42.39 -35.05
N GLY A 592 -0.18 42.43 -36.19
CA GLY A 592 1.00 43.26 -36.37
C GLY A 592 2.12 42.94 -35.36
N THR A 593 2.29 41.66 -35.01
CA THR A 593 3.20 41.24 -33.93
C THR A 593 4.66 41.47 -34.31
N LYS A 594 5.41 42.25 -33.52
CA LYS A 594 6.82 42.54 -33.85
C LYS A 594 7.68 41.26 -33.82
N PRO A 595 8.50 40.96 -34.85
CA PRO A 595 9.37 39.78 -34.87
C PRO A 595 10.27 39.65 -33.63
N GLU A 596 10.79 40.76 -33.11
CA GLU A 596 11.63 40.77 -31.90
C GLU A 596 10.89 40.27 -30.66
N TYR A 597 9.58 40.54 -30.59
CA TYR A 597 8.72 40.02 -29.53
C TYR A 597 8.54 38.50 -29.66
N LEU A 598 8.34 37.99 -30.88
CA LEU A 598 8.22 36.54 -31.12
C LEU A 598 9.51 35.79 -30.78
N TYR A 599 10.69 36.31 -31.17
CA TYR A 599 11.98 35.71 -30.80
C TYR A 599 12.20 35.71 -29.28
N LYS A 600 11.78 36.77 -28.59
CA LYS A 600 11.87 36.87 -27.12
C LYS A 600 10.88 35.94 -26.40
N LEU A 601 9.67 35.80 -26.92
CA LEU A 601 8.61 34.98 -26.33
C LEU A 601 8.90 33.48 -26.46
N HIS A 602 9.45 33.06 -27.60
CA HIS A 602 9.59 31.64 -27.94
C HIS A 602 10.98 31.04 -27.65
N GLY A 603 11.99 31.88 -27.39
CA GLY A 603 13.36 31.43 -27.10
C GLY A 603 14.05 30.78 -28.32
N PRO A 604 15.26 30.19 -28.16
CA PRO A 604 16.04 29.63 -29.26
C PRO A 604 15.54 28.24 -29.69
N LYS A 605 14.22 28.06 -29.85
CA LYS A 605 13.66 26.80 -30.35
C LYS A 605 13.66 26.80 -31.88
N ASP A 606 14.19 25.74 -32.48
CA ASP A 606 14.37 25.63 -33.94
C ASP A 606 13.04 25.76 -34.72
N ASN A 607 11.96 25.17 -34.21
CA ASN A 607 10.63 25.25 -34.83
C ASN A 607 10.04 26.68 -34.81
N ALA A 608 10.25 27.42 -33.72
CA ALA A 608 9.80 28.80 -33.60
C ALA A 608 10.58 29.71 -34.56
N ASN A 609 11.90 29.52 -34.67
CA ASN A 609 12.75 30.31 -35.57
C ASN A 609 12.37 30.13 -37.05
N GLU A 610 12.09 28.90 -37.47
CA GLU A 610 11.59 28.61 -38.82
C GLU A 610 10.29 29.38 -39.11
N LEU A 611 9.32 29.33 -38.19
CA LEU A 611 8.02 29.99 -38.33
C LEU A 611 8.13 31.51 -38.33
N ILE A 612 8.94 32.09 -37.44
CA ILE A 612 9.20 33.53 -37.41
C ILE A 612 9.89 33.95 -38.72
N GLY A 613 10.81 33.14 -39.25
CA GLY A 613 11.43 33.38 -40.56
C GLY A 613 10.40 33.41 -41.72
N ARG A 614 9.44 32.48 -41.73
CA ARG A 614 8.31 32.48 -42.69
C ARG A 614 7.42 33.72 -42.51
N TYR A 615 7.14 34.10 -41.27
CA TYR A 615 6.37 35.31 -40.93
C TYR A 615 7.05 36.59 -41.44
N VAL A 616 8.34 36.76 -41.16
CA VAL A 616 9.13 37.93 -41.60
C VAL A 616 9.12 38.08 -43.13
N LYS A 617 9.18 36.97 -43.86
CA LYS A 617 9.09 36.98 -45.34
C LYS A 617 7.73 37.45 -45.86
N LYS A 618 6.66 37.27 -45.08
CA LYS A 618 5.29 37.71 -45.44
C LYS A 618 4.99 39.14 -45.00
N LEU A 619 5.82 39.78 -44.18
CA LEU A 619 5.60 41.18 -43.81
C LEU A 619 5.71 42.09 -45.04
N PRO A 620 4.81 43.08 -45.18
CA PRO A 620 4.93 44.07 -46.25
C PRO A 620 6.29 44.77 -46.12
N LYS A 621 7.08 44.75 -47.20
CA LYS A 621 8.34 45.51 -47.25
C LYS A 621 7.99 46.97 -46.95
N ARG A 622 8.52 47.52 -45.85
CA ARG A 622 8.36 48.95 -45.56
C ARG A 622 8.87 49.72 -46.78
N SER A 623 7.96 50.41 -47.45
CA SER A 623 8.32 51.51 -48.33
C SER A 623 9.09 52.50 -47.46
N SER A 624 10.39 52.60 -47.73
CA SER A 624 11.30 53.58 -47.14
C SER A 624 10.81 55.00 -47.37
#